data_AF-A0A1G5ASF0-F1
#
_entry.id   AF-A0A1G5ASF0-F1
#
_cell.length_a   1.000
_cell.length_b   1.000
_cell.length_c   1.000
_cell.angle_alpha   90.00
_cell.angle_beta   90.00
_cell.angle_gamma   90.00
#
_symmetry.space_group_name_H-M   'P 1'
#
loop_
_entity.id
_entity.type
_entity.pdbx_description
1 polymer ?
#
loop_
_entity_poly.entity_id
_entity_poly.type
_entity_poly.pdbx_seq_one_letter_code
_entity_poly.pdbx_strand_id
1 'polypeptide(L)'
;MKIITKISLIGCLLASSIALAGTQADTGSKKASQECHHGAHSRMGQGADGGERFLNRMTDRLKLTTEQRSSVEAVLQKSKSQMANLKEKIQTNRKALRELKQNGDGDGSQVQVLAQERGNLVAASIIQRSKIRNEIQLVLTDTQREQMKQMREEHKHGHHNKG
;
A
#
# COMPACT_ATOMS: atom_id res chain seq x y z
N MET A 1 23.22 -12.95 40.49
CA MET A 1 24.67 -12.79 40.16
C MET A 1 25.00 -13.61 38.92
N LYS A 2 25.99 -13.15 38.13
CA LYS A 2 26.47 -13.62 36.80
C LYS A 2 25.72 -12.92 35.64
N ILE A 3 26.01 -11.65 35.32
CA ILE A 3 27.18 -11.10 34.58
C ILE A 3 27.37 -11.80 33.23
N ILE A 4 26.99 -11.16 32.12
CA ILE A 4 27.75 -11.23 30.86
C ILE A 4 27.75 -9.84 30.19
N THR A 5 28.97 -9.35 30.07
CA THR A 5 29.43 -8.06 29.56
C THR A 5 29.79 -8.13 28.07
N LYS A 6 29.59 -6.98 27.38
CA LYS A 6 30.36 -6.40 26.25
C LYS A 6 30.13 -6.96 24.84
N ILE A 7 29.91 -6.02 23.91
CA ILE A 7 30.63 -5.76 22.63
C ILE A 7 30.12 -4.36 22.21
N SER A 8 30.76 -3.26 22.60
CA SER A 8 31.85 -2.57 21.88
C SER A 8 31.59 -2.46 20.37
N LEU A 9 30.95 -1.39 19.92
CA LEU A 9 30.96 -0.96 18.52
C LEU A 9 31.91 0.23 18.38
N ILE A 10 33.10 -0.13 17.93
CA ILE A 10 34.19 0.73 17.48
C ILE A 10 33.79 1.33 16.13
N GLY A 11 34.24 2.56 15.90
CA GLY A 11 33.84 3.40 14.80
C GLY A 11 34.34 2.95 13.44
N CYS A 12 33.62 3.40 12.41
CA CYS A 12 34.13 3.55 11.06
C CYS A 12 33.57 4.86 10.49
N LEU A 13 34.28 5.96 10.76
CA LEU A 13 34.16 7.21 10.02
C LEU A 13 35.13 7.10 8.84
N LEU A 14 34.59 6.84 7.65
CA LEU A 14 35.33 7.03 6.40
C LEU A 14 34.54 8.00 5.53
N ALA A 15 34.95 9.26 5.60
CA ALA A 15 34.58 10.29 4.64
C ALA A 15 35.53 10.17 3.44
N SER A 16 35.03 9.72 2.30
CA SER A 16 35.74 9.86 1.02
C SER A 16 34.93 10.79 0.12
N SER A 17 35.35 12.05 0.11
CA SER A 17 34.86 13.05 -0.83
C SER A 17 35.64 12.91 -2.14
N ILE A 18 34.99 12.41 -3.19
CA ILE A 18 35.49 12.50 -4.55
C ILE A 18 34.90 13.78 -5.16
N ALA A 19 35.74 14.80 -5.36
CA ALA A 19 35.39 15.97 -6.16
C ALA A 19 35.83 15.71 -7.60
N LEU A 20 34.85 15.51 -8.48
CA LEU A 20 35.02 15.52 -9.94
C LEU A 20 34.85 16.97 -10.43
N ALA A 21 35.88 17.53 -11.03
CA ALA A 21 35.83 18.70 -11.91
C ALA A 21 36.63 18.34 -13.16
N GLY A 22 36.22 18.58 -14.40
CA GLY A 22 35.03 19.15 -15.00
C GLY A 22 35.34 19.25 -16.50
N THR A 23 34.34 19.20 -17.38
CA THR A 23 34.42 19.81 -18.71
C THR A 23 33.02 20.25 -19.11
N GLN A 24 32.89 21.52 -19.48
CA GLN A 24 31.75 22.11 -20.18
C GLN A 24 32.06 22.13 -21.68
N ALA A 25 31.06 21.81 -22.50
CA ALA A 25 30.86 22.28 -23.88
C ALA A 25 29.49 21.72 -24.32
N ASP A 26 28.41 22.48 -24.19
CA ASP A 26 27.88 23.45 -25.16
C ASP A 26 27.40 22.80 -26.47
N THR A 27 26.11 22.99 -26.76
CA THR A 27 25.53 23.45 -28.04
C THR A 27 24.05 23.05 -28.11
N GLY A 28 23.24 24.04 -28.47
CA GLY A 28 21.79 23.96 -28.44
C GLY A 28 21.17 22.96 -29.39
N SER A 29 19.99 22.48 -29.00
CA SER A 29 18.99 21.99 -29.93
C SER A 29 17.62 22.37 -29.41
N LYS A 30 17.05 23.45 -29.98
CA LYS A 30 15.62 23.71 -29.90
C LYS A 30 14.92 22.68 -30.78
N LYS A 31 14.29 21.68 -30.18
CA LYS A 31 13.17 20.96 -30.79
C LYS A 31 11.97 20.99 -29.86
N ALA A 32 11.01 21.82 -30.23
CA ALA A 32 9.64 21.70 -29.79
C ALA A 32 9.04 20.43 -30.40
N SER A 33 8.48 19.56 -29.57
CA SER A 33 7.19 18.91 -29.84
C SER A 33 6.84 17.91 -28.74
N GLN A 34 5.57 17.99 -28.34
CA GLN A 34 4.78 16.96 -27.67
C GLN A 34 4.88 16.91 -26.14
N GLU A 35 4.32 17.96 -25.57
CA GLU A 35 3.73 18.00 -24.25
C GLU A 35 2.63 16.93 -24.13
N CYS A 36 3.00 15.74 -23.65
CA CYS A 36 2.03 14.80 -23.11
C CYS A 36 1.51 15.39 -21.80
N HIS A 37 0.40 16.12 -21.85
CA HIS A 37 -0.40 16.47 -20.68
C HIS A 37 -0.98 15.21 -20.05
N HIS A 38 -0.14 14.46 -19.34
CA HIS A 38 -0.61 13.51 -18.34
C HIS A 38 -1.22 14.33 -17.22
N GLY A 39 -2.55 14.41 -17.22
CA GLY A 39 -3.34 15.12 -16.23
C GLY A 39 -2.79 14.92 -14.83
N ALA A 40 -2.66 16.02 -14.11
CA ALA A 40 -2.25 16.08 -12.73
C ALA A 40 -3.12 15.15 -11.86
N HIS A 41 -2.69 13.90 -11.69
CA HIS A 41 -3.15 13.03 -10.62
C HIS A 41 -2.24 13.19 -9.41
N SER A 42 -2.04 14.43 -8.98
CA SER A 42 -1.65 14.74 -7.60
C SER A 42 -2.85 14.50 -6.67
N ARG A 43 -3.27 13.24 -6.57
CA ARG A 43 -3.99 12.72 -5.40
C ARG A 43 -3.03 11.90 -4.56
N MET A 44 -1.93 12.54 -4.15
CA MET A 44 -1.14 12.09 -2.99
C MET A 44 -1.93 12.45 -1.71
N GLY A 45 -3.15 11.89 -1.59
CA GLY A 45 -4.08 12.21 -0.52
C GLY A 45 -3.85 11.31 0.69
N GLN A 46 -3.14 11.85 1.68
CA GLN A 46 -3.20 11.53 3.12
C GLN A 46 -3.36 10.04 3.49
N GLY A 47 -2.20 9.45 3.80
CA GLY A 47 -2.00 8.04 4.14
C GLY A 47 -2.53 7.57 5.50
N ALA A 48 -3.46 8.26 6.16
CA ALA A 48 -3.96 7.86 7.48
C ALA A 48 -5.49 7.60 7.55
N ASP A 49 -6.32 8.32 6.78
CA ASP A 49 -7.78 8.30 6.98
C ASP A 49 -8.54 7.30 6.09
N GLY A 50 -7.84 6.31 5.54
CA GLY A 50 -8.45 5.33 4.64
C GLY A 50 -9.59 4.53 5.31
N GLY A 51 -9.45 4.23 6.61
CA GLY A 51 -10.46 3.53 7.40
C GLY A 51 -11.67 4.40 7.71
N GLU A 52 -11.45 5.65 8.12
CA GLU A 52 -12.53 6.59 8.43
C GLU A 52 -13.32 6.97 7.18
N ARG A 53 -12.64 7.23 6.05
CA ARG A 53 -13.30 7.44 4.75
C ARG A 53 -14.09 6.22 4.29
N PHE A 54 -13.62 5.01 4.60
CA PHE A 54 -14.38 3.79 4.31
C PHE A 54 -15.65 3.70 5.17
N LEU A 55 -15.51 3.92 6.50
CA LEU A 55 -16.63 3.88 7.43
C LEU A 55 -17.69 4.93 7.07
N ASN A 56 -17.30 6.18 6.84
CA ASN A 56 -18.24 7.25 6.49
C ASN A 56 -19.03 6.91 5.22
N ARG A 57 -18.35 6.47 4.15
CA ARG A 57 -19.03 6.04 2.92
C ARG A 57 -19.98 4.87 3.13
N MET A 58 -19.62 3.91 3.99
CA MET A 58 -20.47 2.76 4.28
C MET A 58 -21.69 3.17 5.11
N THR A 59 -21.49 4.00 6.13
CA THR A 59 -22.56 4.61 6.95
C THR A 59 -23.56 5.32 6.08
N ASP A 60 -23.11 6.20 5.17
CA ASP A 60 -23.99 6.97 4.31
C ASP A 60 -24.79 6.08 3.34
N ARG A 61 -24.13 5.05 2.78
CA ARG A 61 -24.73 4.18 1.76
C ARG A 61 -25.68 3.14 2.32
N LEU A 62 -25.35 2.55 3.46
CA LEU A 62 -26.14 1.49 4.10
C LEU A 62 -27.04 2.03 5.21
N LYS A 63 -27.00 3.36 5.47
CA LYS A 63 -27.72 4.04 6.53
C LYS A 63 -27.55 3.32 7.87
N LEU A 64 -26.28 3.13 8.26
CA LEU A 64 -25.95 2.42 9.50
C LEU A 64 -26.48 3.20 10.72
N THR A 65 -27.02 2.48 11.70
CA THR A 65 -27.35 3.09 13.00
C THR A 65 -26.08 3.47 13.77
N THR A 66 -26.23 4.29 14.82
CA THR A 66 -25.11 4.68 15.69
C THR A 66 -24.42 3.45 16.31
N GLU A 67 -25.19 2.46 16.72
CA GLU A 67 -24.71 1.21 17.31
C GLU A 67 -23.97 0.36 16.28
N GLN A 68 -24.51 0.26 15.06
CA GLN A 68 -23.84 -0.44 13.96
C GLN A 68 -22.53 0.24 13.59
N ARG A 69 -22.52 1.58 13.48
CA ARG A 69 -21.31 2.36 13.18
C ARG A 69 -20.22 2.13 14.22
N SER A 70 -20.56 2.20 15.51
CA SER A 70 -19.64 1.91 16.61
C SER A 70 -19.08 0.50 16.54
N SER A 71 -19.94 -0.50 16.27
CA SER A 71 -19.52 -1.90 16.12
C SER A 71 -18.56 -2.10 14.95
N VAL A 72 -18.83 -1.48 13.80
CA VAL A 72 -17.93 -1.52 12.65
C VAL A 72 -16.61 -0.83 12.96
N GLU A 73 -16.65 0.33 13.62
CA GLU A 73 -15.43 1.05 13.99
C GLU A 73 -14.53 0.20 14.90
N ALA A 74 -15.11 -0.49 15.88
CA ALA A 74 -14.37 -1.41 16.75
C ALA A 74 -13.68 -2.53 15.94
N VAL A 75 -14.37 -3.13 14.97
CA VAL A 75 -13.78 -4.14 14.05
C VAL A 75 -12.60 -3.57 13.27
N LEU A 76 -12.73 -2.34 12.75
CA LEU A 76 -11.67 -1.67 12.00
C LEU A 76 -10.47 -1.31 12.89
N GLN A 77 -10.71 -0.79 14.10
CA GLN A 77 -9.65 -0.44 15.06
C GLN A 77 -8.87 -1.68 15.50
N LYS A 78 -9.56 -2.76 15.84
CA LYS A 78 -8.95 -4.06 16.19
C LYS A 78 -8.01 -4.57 15.09
N SER A 79 -8.37 -4.33 13.83
CA SER A 79 -7.63 -4.82 12.67
C SER A 79 -6.56 -3.85 12.14
N LYS A 80 -6.50 -2.62 12.67
CA LYS A 80 -5.71 -1.51 12.11
C LYS A 80 -4.22 -1.83 12.07
N SER A 81 -3.65 -2.31 13.18
CA SER A 81 -2.22 -2.62 13.29
C SER A 81 -1.80 -3.75 12.36
N GLN A 82 -2.59 -4.83 12.31
CA GLN A 82 -2.34 -5.98 11.43
C GLN A 82 -2.37 -5.57 9.95
N MET A 83 -3.32 -4.72 9.57
CA MET A 83 -3.40 -4.21 8.19
C MET A 83 -2.28 -3.24 7.85
N ALA A 84 -1.88 -2.38 8.79
CA ALA A 84 -0.74 -1.48 8.62
C ALA A 84 0.56 -2.26 8.40
N ASN A 85 0.84 -3.25 9.24
CA ASN A 85 2.03 -4.10 9.12
C ASN A 85 2.08 -4.84 7.78
N LEU A 86 0.93 -5.37 7.33
CA LEU A 86 0.90 -6.08 6.06
C LEU A 86 1.09 -5.14 4.86
N LYS A 87 0.53 -3.94 4.93
CA LYS A 87 0.74 -2.90 3.91
C LYS A 87 2.22 -2.52 3.83
N GLU A 88 2.87 -2.31 4.97
CA GLU A 88 4.30 -2.02 5.05
C GLU A 88 5.14 -3.13 4.41
N LYS A 89 4.93 -4.40 4.79
CA LYS A 89 5.62 -5.54 4.19
C LYS A 89 5.45 -5.60 2.67
N ILE A 90 4.23 -5.39 2.18
CA ILE A 90 3.94 -5.34 0.73
C ILE A 90 4.67 -4.18 0.03
N GLN A 91 4.80 -3.02 0.69
CA GLN A 91 5.52 -1.87 0.16
C GLN A 91 7.03 -2.13 0.10
N THR A 92 7.60 -2.68 1.17
CA THR A 92 9.01 -3.05 1.25
C THR A 92 9.36 -4.10 0.19
N ASN A 93 8.59 -5.19 0.09
CA ASN A 93 8.79 -6.20 -0.95
C ASN A 93 8.67 -5.60 -2.37
N ARG A 94 7.72 -4.66 -2.60
CA ARG A 94 7.61 -3.96 -3.89
C ARG A 94 8.85 -3.12 -4.20
N LYS A 95 9.43 -2.48 -3.19
CA LYS A 95 10.64 -1.66 -3.33
C LYS A 95 11.82 -2.54 -3.69
N ALA A 96 12.03 -3.66 -2.99
CA ALA A 96 13.09 -4.61 -3.27
C ALA A 96 13.01 -5.17 -4.71
N LEU A 97 11.81 -5.58 -5.17
CA LEU A 97 11.62 -6.03 -6.56
C LEU A 97 11.94 -4.94 -7.61
N ARG A 98 11.68 -3.67 -7.29
CA ARG A 98 12.00 -2.54 -8.18
C ARG A 98 13.50 -2.28 -8.24
N GLU A 99 14.19 -2.35 -7.10
CA GLU A 99 15.63 -2.14 -6.99
C GLU A 99 16.39 -3.22 -7.77
N LEU A 100 16.02 -4.50 -7.64
CA LEU A 100 16.61 -5.58 -8.45
C LEU A 100 16.46 -5.34 -9.95
N LYS A 101 15.30 -4.85 -10.39
CA LYS A 101 15.06 -4.51 -11.80
C LYS A 101 15.95 -3.35 -12.26
N GLN A 102 16.16 -2.34 -11.42
CA GLN A 102 16.90 -1.13 -11.78
C GLN A 102 18.41 -1.33 -11.81
N ASN A 103 18.94 -2.19 -10.95
CA ASN A 103 20.38 -2.44 -10.87
C ASN A 103 20.91 -3.33 -12.02
N GLY A 104 20.03 -3.89 -12.86
CA GLY A 104 20.42 -4.86 -13.89
C GLY A 104 20.80 -6.24 -13.33
N ASP A 105 20.84 -6.37 -12.01
CA ASP A 105 21.12 -7.59 -11.23
C ASP A 105 19.91 -8.53 -11.20
N GLY A 106 19.43 -8.93 -12.37
CA GLY A 106 18.40 -9.93 -12.55
C GLY A 106 18.87 -11.34 -12.17
N ASP A 107 19.43 -11.51 -10.97
CA ASP A 107 19.61 -12.82 -10.36
C ASP A 107 18.23 -13.45 -10.21
N GLY A 108 17.89 -14.34 -11.15
CA GLY A 108 16.58 -14.98 -11.25
C GLY A 108 16.17 -15.68 -9.95
N SER A 109 17.14 -16.13 -9.14
CA SER A 109 16.88 -16.74 -7.84
C SER A 109 16.32 -15.73 -6.83
N GLN A 110 16.87 -14.52 -6.77
CA GLN A 110 16.40 -13.45 -5.87
C GLN A 110 15.05 -12.91 -6.30
N VAL A 111 14.83 -12.75 -7.61
CA VAL A 111 13.53 -12.35 -8.16
C VAL A 111 12.47 -13.39 -7.80
N GLN A 112 12.78 -14.68 -7.92
CA GLN A 112 11.87 -15.77 -7.58
C GLN A 112 11.49 -15.74 -6.09
N VAL A 113 12.46 -15.58 -5.18
CA VAL A 113 12.20 -15.50 -3.74
C VAL A 113 11.28 -14.33 -3.39
N LEU A 114 11.58 -13.12 -3.88
CA LEU A 114 10.76 -11.94 -3.61
C LEU A 114 9.37 -12.03 -4.26
N ALA A 115 9.25 -12.67 -5.43
CA ALA A 115 7.96 -12.91 -6.08
C ALA A 115 7.10 -13.90 -5.27
N GLN A 116 7.71 -14.96 -4.72
CA GLN A 116 7.00 -15.90 -3.86
C GLN A 116 6.55 -15.25 -2.55
N GLU A 117 7.43 -14.45 -1.93
CA GLU A 117 7.07 -13.65 -0.76
C GLU A 117 5.91 -12.70 -1.07
N ARG A 118 5.94 -12.05 -2.24
CA ARG A 118 4.84 -11.19 -2.70
C ARG A 118 3.51 -11.94 -2.77
N GLY A 119 3.51 -13.15 -3.33
CA GLY A 119 2.33 -14.02 -3.39
C GLY A 119 1.76 -14.28 -1.99
N ASN A 120 2.62 -14.67 -1.04
CA ASN A 120 2.24 -14.96 0.34
C ASN A 120 1.66 -13.72 1.05
N LEU A 121 2.29 -12.55 0.89
CA LEU A 121 1.81 -11.30 1.47
C LEU A 121 0.44 -10.89 0.89
N VAL A 122 0.24 -11.07 -0.42
CA VAL A 122 -1.06 -10.80 -1.07
C VAL A 122 -2.13 -11.75 -0.55
N ALA A 123 -1.83 -13.05 -0.43
CA ALA A 123 -2.74 -14.04 0.11
C ALA A 123 -3.15 -13.70 1.55
N ALA A 124 -2.20 -13.40 2.43
CA ALA A 124 -2.47 -12.95 3.79
C ALA A 124 -3.38 -11.71 3.83
N SER A 125 -3.21 -10.81 2.85
CA SER A 125 -3.98 -9.58 2.76
C SER A 125 -5.42 -9.82 2.36
N ILE A 126 -5.64 -10.76 1.46
CA ILE A 126 -6.98 -11.20 1.06
C ILE A 126 -7.68 -11.86 2.25
N ILE A 127 -7.01 -12.78 2.94
CA ILE A 127 -7.55 -13.49 4.10
C ILE A 127 -7.98 -12.48 5.19
N GLN A 128 -7.11 -11.54 5.54
CA GLN A 128 -7.43 -10.55 6.59
C GLN A 128 -8.58 -9.63 6.17
N ARG A 129 -8.61 -9.15 4.92
CA ARG A 129 -9.76 -8.37 4.42
C ARG A 129 -11.06 -9.17 4.43
N SER A 130 -11.00 -10.46 4.13
CA SER A 130 -12.18 -11.34 4.19
C SER A 130 -12.70 -11.46 5.61
N LYS A 131 -11.82 -11.66 6.60
CA LYS A 131 -12.21 -11.72 8.02
C LYS A 131 -12.89 -10.43 8.47
N ILE A 132 -12.30 -9.28 8.18
CA ILE A 132 -12.88 -7.97 8.50
C ILE A 132 -14.27 -7.81 7.86
N ARG A 133 -14.42 -8.17 6.58
CA ARG A 133 -15.72 -8.09 5.89
C ARG A 133 -16.77 -9.00 6.53
N ASN A 134 -16.39 -10.21 6.92
CA ASN A 134 -17.31 -11.14 7.57
C ASN A 134 -17.75 -10.60 8.94
N GLU A 135 -16.83 -10.08 9.74
CA GLU A 135 -17.16 -9.43 11.02
C GLU A 135 -18.13 -8.24 10.83
N ILE A 136 -17.90 -7.41 9.82
CA ILE A 136 -18.81 -6.30 9.48
C ILE A 136 -20.18 -6.83 9.03
N GLN A 137 -20.24 -7.88 8.22
CA GLN A 137 -21.52 -8.45 7.74
C GLN A 137 -22.42 -8.94 8.88
N LEU A 138 -21.84 -9.42 9.98
CA LEU A 138 -22.60 -9.84 11.17
C LEU A 138 -23.27 -8.68 11.91
N VAL A 139 -22.82 -7.44 11.70
CA VAL A 139 -23.41 -6.22 12.29
C VAL A 139 -24.60 -5.70 11.47
N LEU A 140 -24.71 -6.11 10.21
CA LEU A 140 -25.67 -5.58 9.25
C LEU A 140 -26.96 -6.38 9.23
N THR A 141 -28.07 -5.69 8.97
CA THR A 141 -29.36 -6.34 8.68
C THR A 141 -29.35 -7.02 7.32
N ASP A 142 -30.27 -7.94 7.09
CA ASP A 142 -30.40 -8.69 5.84
C ASP A 142 -30.53 -7.76 4.63
N THR A 143 -31.38 -6.73 4.75
CA THR A 143 -31.56 -5.70 3.71
C THR A 143 -30.27 -4.93 3.44
N GLN A 144 -29.51 -4.55 4.47
CA GLN A 144 -28.23 -3.85 4.30
C GLN A 144 -27.16 -4.76 3.66
N ARG A 145 -27.18 -6.07 3.95
CA ARG A 145 -26.27 -7.04 3.31
C ARG A 145 -26.57 -7.17 1.81
N GLU A 146 -27.84 -7.20 1.43
CA GLU A 146 -28.22 -7.25 0.02
C GLU A 146 -27.87 -5.94 -0.72
N GLN A 147 -28.10 -4.78 -0.09
CA GLN A 147 -27.63 -3.49 -0.63
C GLN A 147 -26.12 -3.46 -0.83
N MET A 148 -25.34 -3.97 0.13
CA MET A 148 -23.88 -4.07 -0.01
C MET A 148 -23.48 -4.96 -1.20
N LYS A 149 -24.23 -6.04 -1.46
CA LYS A 149 -23.98 -6.93 -2.61
C LYS A 149 -24.27 -6.22 -3.93
N GLN A 150 -25.40 -5.53 -4.05
CA GLN A 150 -25.76 -4.76 -5.25
C GLN A 150 -24.70 -3.69 -5.58
N MET A 151 -24.29 -2.91 -4.58
CA MET A 151 -23.23 -1.90 -4.75
C MET A 151 -21.91 -2.49 -5.26
N ARG A 152 -21.58 -3.73 -4.89
CA ARG A 152 -20.37 -4.42 -5.37
C ARG A 152 -20.49 -4.78 -6.85
N GLU A 153 -21.65 -5.25 -7.28
CA GLU A 153 -21.89 -5.58 -8.70
C GLU A 153 -21.89 -4.31 -9.56
N GLU A 154 -22.54 -3.23 -9.11
CA GLU A 154 -22.50 -1.91 -9.79
C GLU A 154 -21.06 -1.41 -9.99
N HIS A 155 -20.21 -1.52 -8.96
CA HIS A 155 -18.80 -1.14 -9.06
C HIS A 155 -18.05 -1.98 -10.10
N LYS A 156 -18.32 -3.28 -10.21
CA LYS A 156 -17.69 -4.14 -11.22
C LYS A 156 -18.08 -3.71 -12.63
N HIS A 157 -19.36 -3.38 -12.86
CA HIS A 157 -19.83 -2.95 -14.18
C HIS A 157 -19.31 -1.56 -14.57
N GLY A 158 -19.20 -0.63 -13.62
CA GLY A 158 -18.66 0.72 -13.88
C GLY A 158 -17.19 0.76 -14.32
N HIS A 159 -16.40 -0.26 -13.98
CA HIS A 159 -15.00 -0.37 -14.42
C HIS A 159 -14.84 -0.94 -15.84
N HIS A 160 -15.79 -1.74 -16.32
CA HIS A 160 -15.72 -2.33 -17.66
C HIS A 160 -16.15 -1.35 -18.77
N ASN A 161 -16.98 -0.35 -18.46
CA ASN A 161 -17.48 0.62 -19.43
C ASN A 161 -16.54 1.83 -19.66
N LYS A 162 -15.28 1.74 -19.22
CA LYS A 162 -14.25 2.79 -19.36
C LYS A 162 -12.97 2.30 -20.08
N GLY A 163 -13.06 1.16 -20.77
CA GLY A 163 -12.01 0.62 -21.63
C GLY A 163 -12.24 1.01 -23.08
#